data_AF-A0AAW1Q711-F1
#
_entry.id   AF-A0AAW1Q711-F1
#
_cell.length_a   1.000
_cell.length_b   1.000
_cell.length_c   1.000
_cell.angle_alpha   90.00
_cell.angle_beta   90.00
_cell.angle_gamma   90.00
#
_symmetry.space_group_name_H-M   'P 1'
#
loop_
_entity.id
_entity.type
_entity.pdbx_description
1 polymer ?
#
loop_
_entity_poly.entity_id
_entity_poly.type
_entity_poly.pdbx_seq_one_letter_code
_entity_poly.pdbx_strand_id
1 'polypeptide(L)'
;MATAALASQELGAIGTSSIQSIQIEKQPFTCSAQVEFGSALQAKIICNTLAVDPELRPQQVTRELSVDGSNFIMKFSATDVKSLRAAVGTFCDLLGLAARTMEAFPPQVTAVA
;
A
#
# COMPACT_ATOMS: atom_id res chain seq x y z
N MET A 1 -51.67 -42.67 -30.19
CA MET A 1 -50.29 -43.17 -30.01
C MET A 1 -49.52 -42.97 -31.30
N ALA A 2 -48.68 -41.96 -31.37
CA ALA A 2 -47.46 -41.87 -32.18
C ALA A 2 -47.01 -40.40 -32.17
N THR A 3 -45.89 -40.17 -31.50
CA THR A 3 -45.31 -38.88 -31.14
C THR A 3 -44.66 -38.21 -32.35
N ALA A 4 -44.85 -36.90 -32.49
CA ALA A 4 -44.33 -36.08 -33.57
C ALA A 4 -42.81 -35.88 -33.48
N ALA A 5 -42.14 -36.01 -34.63
CA ALA A 5 -40.79 -35.54 -34.86
C ALA A 5 -40.82 -34.06 -35.26
N LEU A 6 -39.98 -33.23 -34.61
CA LEU A 6 -39.56 -31.94 -35.15
C LEU A 6 -38.13 -31.65 -34.66
N ALA A 7 -37.18 -31.81 -35.58
CA ALA A 7 -35.87 -31.21 -35.49
C ALA A 7 -35.99 -29.73 -35.88
N SER A 8 -35.53 -28.82 -35.04
CA SER A 8 -35.41 -27.39 -35.35
C SER A 8 -34.09 -26.87 -34.82
N GLN A 9 -33.11 -26.92 -35.71
CA GLN A 9 -32.07 -25.94 -36.03
C GLN A 9 -31.76 -24.86 -34.99
N GLU A 10 -30.52 -24.88 -34.50
CA GLU A 10 -29.86 -23.82 -33.74
C GLU A 10 -29.85 -22.49 -34.49
N LEU A 11 -30.25 -21.42 -33.79
CA LEU A 11 -29.99 -20.04 -34.18
C LEU A 11 -29.76 -19.19 -32.93
N GLY A 12 -28.55 -18.65 -32.84
CA GLY A 12 -28.31 -17.36 -32.17
C GLY A 12 -27.70 -17.45 -30.78
N ALA A 13 -26.37 -17.61 -30.74
CA ALA A 13 -25.57 -17.20 -29.60
C ALA A 13 -25.74 -15.69 -29.38
N ILE A 14 -26.62 -15.31 -28.45
CA ILE A 14 -26.64 -13.97 -27.90
C ILE A 14 -25.47 -13.91 -26.93
N GLY A 15 -24.37 -13.29 -27.37
CA GLY A 15 -23.22 -12.99 -26.54
C GLY A 15 -23.68 -12.26 -25.30
N THR A 16 -23.63 -12.94 -24.16
CA THR A 16 -23.70 -12.34 -22.84
C THR A 16 -22.42 -11.53 -22.65
N SER A 17 -22.41 -10.30 -23.17
CA SER A 17 -21.38 -9.32 -22.84
C SER A 17 -21.31 -9.22 -21.33
N SER A 18 -20.23 -9.78 -20.78
CA SER A 18 -19.96 -9.77 -19.36
C SER A 18 -19.88 -8.31 -18.93
N ILE A 19 -20.84 -7.87 -18.12
CA ILE A 19 -20.70 -6.63 -17.35
C ILE A 19 -19.55 -6.88 -16.38
N GLN A 20 -18.36 -6.46 -16.78
CA GLN A 20 -17.19 -6.48 -15.92
C GLN A 20 -17.42 -5.40 -14.87
N SER A 21 -17.70 -5.81 -13.65
CA SER A 21 -17.90 -4.95 -12.50
C SER A 21 -16.72 -3.97 -12.40
N ILE A 22 -16.96 -2.69 -12.68
CA ILE A 22 -15.97 -1.63 -12.48
C ILE A 22 -15.71 -1.58 -10.97
N GLN A 23 -14.56 -2.13 -10.55
CA GLN A 23 -14.08 -2.02 -9.17
C GLN A 23 -13.65 -0.56 -8.98
N ILE A 24 -14.54 0.28 -8.42
CA ILE A 24 -14.17 1.64 -8.04
C ILE A 24 -13.23 1.50 -6.84
N GLU A 25 -11.94 1.74 -7.05
CA GLU A 25 -10.97 1.73 -5.97
C GLU A 25 -11.41 2.71 -4.88
N LYS A 26 -11.56 2.21 -3.66
CA LYS A 26 -11.99 2.99 -2.49
C LYS A 26 -11.05 4.18 -2.22
N GLN A 27 -9.79 4.12 -2.67
CA GLN A 27 -8.74 5.12 -2.44
C GLN A 27 -7.87 5.26 -3.71
N PRO A 28 -8.31 6.02 -4.73
CA PRO A 28 -7.66 6.05 -6.05
C PRO A 28 -6.36 6.88 -6.08
N PHE A 29 -6.08 7.65 -5.04
CA PHE A 29 -4.88 8.49 -4.98
C PHE A 29 -3.78 7.79 -4.21
N THR A 30 -2.66 7.52 -4.86
CA THR A 30 -1.54 6.80 -4.26
C THR A 30 -0.24 7.60 -4.30
N CYS A 31 0.63 7.36 -3.32
CA CYS A 31 1.99 7.90 -3.28
C CYS A 31 2.92 6.84 -2.71
N SER A 32 4.03 6.57 -3.39
CA SER A 32 5.06 5.64 -2.91
C SER A 32 6.41 6.34 -2.90
N ALA A 33 7.19 6.11 -1.85
CA ALA A 33 8.56 6.60 -1.75
C ALA A 33 9.47 5.56 -1.10
N GLN A 34 10.75 5.70 -1.37
CA GLN A 34 11.80 4.84 -0.83
C GLN A 34 12.95 5.71 -0.31
N VAL A 35 13.51 5.31 0.83
CA VAL A 35 14.69 5.92 1.43
C VAL A 35 15.70 4.83 1.72
N GLU A 36 16.92 4.99 1.20
CA GLU A 36 18.02 4.10 1.48
C GLU A 36 18.76 4.54 2.75
N PHE A 37 18.97 3.60 3.66
CA PHE A 37 19.74 3.81 4.90
C PHE A 37 21.11 3.13 4.81
N GLY A 38 22.04 3.49 5.71
CA GLY A 38 23.40 2.93 5.71
C GLY A 38 23.48 1.43 6.03
N SER A 39 22.40 0.82 6.54
CA SER A 39 22.31 -0.62 6.79
C SER A 39 20.85 -1.10 6.85
N ALA A 40 20.66 -2.41 6.68
CA ALA A 40 19.34 -3.04 6.85
C ALA A 40 18.79 -2.90 8.27
N LEU A 41 19.66 -2.91 9.28
CA LEU A 41 19.27 -2.70 10.68
C LEU A 41 18.69 -1.29 10.88
N GLN A 42 19.32 -0.26 10.31
CA GLN A 42 18.82 1.12 10.37
C GLN A 42 17.45 1.26 9.70
N ALA A 43 17.29 0.73 8.48
CA ALA A 43 15.99 0.74 7.80
C ALA A 43 14.91 0.03 8.62
N LYS A 44 15.25 -1.09 9.27
CA LYS A 44 14.33 -1.83 10.13
C LYS A 44 13.94 -1.06 11.39
N ILE A 45 14.90 -0.39 12.04
CA ILE A 45 14.62 0.45 13.21
C ILE A 45 13.68 1.59 12.81
N ILE A 46 13.96 2.32 11.73
CA ILE A 46 13.07 3.39 11.23
C ILE A 46 11.67 2.86 10.96
N CYS A 47 11.56 1.72 10.26
CA CYS A 47 10.28 1.11 9.97
C CYS A 47 9.49 0.80 11.25
N ASN A 48 10.14 0.19 12.24
CA ASN A 48 9.50 -0.16 13.50
C ASN A 48 9.09 1.10 14.29
N THR A 49 9.94 2.12 14.32
CA THR A 49 9.66 3.40 15.00
C THR A 49 8.46 4.12 14.38
N LEU A 50 8.32 4.08 13.05
CA LEU A 50 7.23 4.78 12.33
C LEU A 50 5.95 3.93 12.17
N ALA A 51 6.00 2.62 12.44
CA ALA A 51 4.85 1.73 12.36
C ALA A 51 3.96 1.75 13.61
N VAL A 52 4.41 2.39 14.71
CA VAL A 52 3.73 2.34 16.01
C VAL A 52 2.32 2.90 15.99
N ASP A 53 2.08 3.96 15.21
CA ASP A 53 0.79 4.63 15.14
C ASP A 53 0.16 4.49 13.74
N PRO A 54 -1.00 3.81 13.63
CA PRO A 54 -1.74 3.76 12.38
C PRO A 54 -2.43 5.11 12.09
N GLU A 55 -2.80 5.33 10.83
CA GLU A 55 -3.54 6.51 10.43
C GLU A 55 -4.88 6.62 11.18
N LEU A 56 -5.20 7.79 11.73
CA LEU A 56 -6.40 8.02 12.54
C LEU A 56 -7.71 7.80 11.77
N ARG A 57 -7.68 7.89 10.44
CA ARG A 57 -8.85 7.73 9.56
C ARG A 57 -8.54 6.73 8.44
N PRO A 58 -8.53 5.42 8.73
CA PRO A 58 -8.15 4.39 7.76
C PRO A 58 -9.08 4.30 6.55
N GLN A 59 -10.32 4.78 6.67
CA GLN A 59 -11.24 4.88 5.53
C GLN A 59 -10.80 5.96 4.54
N GLN A 60 -10.10 7.00 5.01
CA GLN A 60 -9.72 8.18 4.24
C GLN A 60 -8.28 8.12 3.73
N VAL A 61 -7.37 7.59 4.54
CA VAL A 61 -5.97 7.39 4.17
C VAL A 61 -5.44 6.11 4.81
N THR A 62 -4.71 5.32 4.04
CA THR A 62 -4.00 4.12 4.50
C THR A 62 -2.51 4.28 4.24
N ARG A 63 -1.71 3.62 5.08
CA ARG A 63 -0.25 3.61 5.01
C ARG A 63 0.26 2.18 5.15
N GLU A 64 1.14 1.80 4.24
CA GLU A 64 1.88 0.54 4.27
C GLU A 64 3.38 0.85 4.34
N LEU A 65 4.07 0.24 5.30
CA LEU A 65 5.50 0.39 5.49
C LEU A 65 6.17 -0.98 5.31
N SER A 66 7.28 -1.01 4.58
CA SER A 66 8.08 -2.22 4.41
C SER A 66 9.57 -1.90 4.33
N VAL A 67 10.40 -2.94 4.43
CA VAL A 67 11.85 -2.84 4.32
C VAL A 67 12.34 -3.91 3.36
N ASP A 68 13.22 -3.53 2.43
CA ASP A 68 13.95 -4.41 1.53
C ASP A 68 15.45 -4.13 1.64
N GLY A 69 16.18 -4.98 2.37
CA GLY A 69 17.58 -4.71 2.70
C GLY A 69 17.73 -3.40 3.47
N SER A 70 18.54 -2.47 2.94
CA SER A 70 18.74 -1.11 3.45
C SER A 70 17.65 -0.12 3.03
N ASN A 71 16.69 -0.54 2.21
CA ASN A 71 15.65 0.35 1.69
C ASN A 71 14.42 0.32 2.57
N PHE A 72 14.04 1.47 3.11
CA PHE A 72 12.75 1.70 3.72
C PHE A 72 11.74 2.15 2.65
N ILE A 73 10.59 1.49 2.56
CA ILE A 73 9.55 1.78 1.58
C ILE A 73 8.28 2.21 2.30
N MET A 74 7.67 3.29 1.83
CA MET A 74 6.37 3.78 2.28
C MET A 74 5.40 3.84 1.09
N LYS A 75 4.17 3.38 1.31
CA LYS A 75 3.07 3.51 0.35
C LYS A 75 1.85 4.09 1.05
N PHE A 76 1.26 5.09 0.45
CA PHE A 76 0.04 5.73 0.91
C PHE A 76 -1.04 5.61 -0.15
N SER A 77 -2.27 5.39 0.30
CA SER A 77 -3.48 5.43 -0.53
C SER A 77 -4.52 6.29 0.16
N ALA A 78 -5.23 7.14 -0.58
CA ALA A 78 -6.23 8.05 -0.01
C ALA A 78 -7.45 8.24 -0.92
N THR A 79 -8.56 8.66 -0.32
CA THR A 79 -9.80 9.01 -1.03
C THR A 79 -9.71 10.32 -1.81
N ASP A 80 -8.81 11.22 -1.40
CA ASP A 80 -8.62 12.52 -2.02
C ASP A 80 -7.17 13.01 -1.88
N VAL A 81 -6.76 13.89 -2.80
CA VAL A 81 -5.39 14.43 -2.87
C VAL A 81 -5.01 15.25 -1.63
N LYS A 82 -5.97 15.93 -0.99
CA LYS A 82 -5.66 16.78 0.18
C LYS A 82 -5.26 15.92 1.37
N SER A 83 -6.00 14.83 1.60
CA SER A 83 -5.68 13.83 2.63
C SER A 83 -4.34 13.18 2.38
N LEU A 84 -4.06 12.78 1.12
CA LEU A 84 -2.76 12.21 0.74
C LEU A 84 -1.62 13.19 1.03
N ARG A 85 -1.75 14.45 0.58
CA ARG A 85 -0.74 15.49 0.79
C ARG A 85 -0.48 15.78 2.26
N ALA A 86 -1.54 15.83 3.08
CA ALA A 86 -1.42 16.05 4.51
C ALA A 86 -0.73 14.86 5.21
N ALA A 87 -1.15 13.63 4.91
CA ALA A 87 -0.58 12.42 5.52
C ALA A 87 0.90 12.23 5.14
N VAL A 88 1.22 12.32 3.85
CA VAL A 88 2.60 12.21 3.35
C VAL A 88 3.49 13.31 3.92
N GLY A 89 2.99 14.56 3.99
CA GLY A 89 3.74 15.67 4.56
C GLY A 89 4.13 15.44 6.02
N THR A 90 3.15 15.16 6.87
CA THR A 90 3.39 14.86 8.29
C THR A 90 4.29 13.65 8.46
N PHE A 91 4.12 12.62 7.63
CA PHE A 91 4.96 11.43 7.69
C PHE A 91 6.42 11.73 7.33
N CYS A 92 6.67 12.56 6.31
CA CYS A 92 8.03 12.98 5.97
C CYS A 92 8.70 13.78 7.09
N ASP A 93 7.94 14.61 7.82
CA ASP A 93 8.47 15.33 8.98
C ASP A 93 8.88 14.34 10.10
N LEU A 94 8.05 13.34 10.39
CA LEU A 94 8.34 12.28 11.36
C LEU A 94 9.52 11.40 10.92
N LEU A 95 9.59 11.04 9.64
CA LEU A 95 10.68 10.28 9.05
C LEU A 95 12.01 11.07 9.17
N GLY A 96 11.99 12.36 8.85
CA GLY A 96 13.15 13.24 9.01
C GLY A 96 13.62 13.34 10.47
N LEU A 97 12.68 13.43 11.42
CA LEU A 97 13.00 13.41 12.85
C LEU A 97 13.61 12.08 13.28
N ALA A 98 13.02 10.95 12.88
CA ALA A 98 13.51 9.61 13.22
C ALA A 98 14.90 9.36 12.61
N ALA A 99 15.13 9.75 11.36
CA ALA A 99 16.42 9.64 10.68
C ALA A 99 17.50 10.45 11.40
N ARG A 100 17.25 11.73 11.71
CA ARG A 100 18.20 12.56 12.46
C ARG A 100 18.48 12.02 13.87
N THR A 101 17.47 11.46 14.52
CA THR A 101 17.62 10.83 15.83
C THR A 101 18.54 9.62 15.73
N MET A 102 18.38 8.79 14.69
CA MET A 102 19.25 7.64 14.42
C MET A 102 20.68 8.05 14.09
N GLU A 103 20.87 9.15 13.37
CA GLU A 103 22.20 9.71 13.08
C GLU A 103 22.87 10.27 14.34
N ALA A 104 22.13 10.97 15.19
CA ALA A 104 22.63 11.53 16.44
C ALA A 104 22.91 10.45 17.51
N PHE A 105 22.12 9.38 17.50
CA PHE A 105 22.18 8.28 18.46
C PHE A 105 22.22 6.93 17.73
N PRO A 106 23.36 6.59 17.11
CA PRO A 106 23.48 5.35 16.36
C PRO A 106 23.27 4.12 17.27
N PRO A 107 22.74 3.00 16.73
CA PRO A 107 22.54 1.78 17.50
C PRO A 107 23.85 1.31 18.12
N GLN A 108 23.86 1.15 19.45
CA GLN A 108 24.99 0.57 20.18
C GLN A 108 24.97 -0.94 19.90
N VAL A 109 25.79 -1.42 18.96
CA VAL A 109 25.97 -2.85 18.75
C VAL A 109 26.90 -3.36 19.84
N THR A 110 26.33 -3.86 20.94
CA THR A 110 27.11 -4.52 21.99
C THR A 110 27.66 -5.82 21.41
N ALA A 111 28.94 -5.84 21.06
CA ALA A 111 29.66 -7.07 20.76
C ALA A 111 29.75 -7.88 22.05
N VAL A 112 28.89 -8.89 22.19
CA VAL A 112 29.05 -9.91 23.22
C VAL A 112 30.19 -10.81 22.76
N ALA A 113 31.33 -10.69 23.45
CA ALA A 113 32.51 -11.52 23.28
C ALA A 113 32.33 -12.92 23.87
#